data_AF-F4MWD8-F1
#
_entry.id   AF-F4MWD8-F1
#
_cell.length_a   1.000
_cell.length_b   1.000
_cell.length_c   1.000
_cell.angle_alpha   90.00
_cell.angle_beta   90.00
_cell.angle_gamma   90.00
#
_symmetry.space_group_name_H-M   'P 1'
#
loop_
_entity.id
_entity.type
_entity.pdbx_description
1 polymer ?
#
loop_
_entity_poly.entity_id
_entity_poly.type
_entity_poly.pdbx_seq_one_letter_code
_entity_poly.pdbx_strand_id
1 'polypeptide(L)'
;MGLTKLAPGNLWNTMPCHTHDRRMEVYFYFDMDEETAVFHMMGQAQETRHLLVHNEQAVISPSWSIHSGVGTKRYTFIWGMVGENQVFGDMDHIAVSELR
;
A
#
# COMPACT_ATOMS: atom_id res chain seq x y z
N MET A 1 -12.34 3.32 5.14
CA MET A 1 -12.16 2.15 4.27
C MET A 1 -12.49 2.55 2.86
N GLY A 2 -11.86 1.91 1.88
CA GLY A 2 -12.19 2.08 0.47
C GLY A 2 -11.75 0.88 -0.35
N LEU A 3 -12.25 0.80 -1.58
CA LEU A 3 -11.88 -0.19 -2.57
C LEU A 3 -11.29 0.52 -3.78
N THR A 4 -10.16 0.01 -4.26
CA THR A 4 -9.49 0.51 -5.45
C THR A 4 -9.24 -0.66 -6.40
N LYS A 5 -9.72 -0.53 -7.64
CA LYS A 5 -9.54 -1.52 -8.71
C LYS A 5 -8.62 -0.95 -9.78
N LEU A 6 -7.48 -1.60 -10.02
CA LEU A 6 -6.58 -1.18 -11.09
C LEU A 6 -7.11 -1.62 -12.45
N ALA A 7 -7.05 -0.72 -13.42
CA ALA A 7 -7.37 -1.03 -14.81
C ALA A 7 -6.33 -2.00 -15.41
N PRO A 8 -6.68 -2.78 -16.45
CA PRO A 8 -5.71 -3.62 -17.15
C PRO A 8 -4.44 -2.86 -17.55
N GLY A 9 -3.28 -3.49 -17.34
CA GLY A 9 -1.96 -2.88 -17.60
C GLY A 9 -1.46 -1.90 -16.54
N ASN A 10 -2.28 -1.54 -15.54
CA ASN A 10 -1.87 -0.65 -14.44
C ASN A 10 -1.52 -1.48 -13.20
N LEU A 11 -0.39 -1.15 -12.56
CA LEU A 11 0.25 -2.01 -11.56
C LEU A 11 0.47 -1.34 -10.20
N TRP A 12 0.54 -0.01 -10.15
CA TRP A 12 0.87 0.71 -8.92
C TRP A 12 -0.38 1.19 -8.18
N ASN A 13 -0.35 1.06 -6.86
CA ASN A 13 -1.18 1.83 -5.95
C ASN A 13 -0.31 2.75 -5.09
N THR A 14 -0.92 3.76 -4.46
CA THR A 14 -0.29 4.67 -3.48
C THR A 14 1.11 5.17 -3.87
N MET A 15 1.22 5.69 -5.10
CA MET A 15 2.44 6.30 -5.62
C MET A 15 2.15 7.71 -6.15
N PRO A 16 2.86 8.76 -5.69
CA PRO A 16 3.86 8.75 -4.60
C PRO A 16 3.27 8.30 -3.26
N CYS A 17 4.11 7.70 -2.40
CA CYS A 17 3.70 7.16 -1.11
C CYS A 17 3.78 8.19 0.02
N HIS A 18 3.38 7.79 1.23
CA HIS A 18 3.35 8.64 2.41
C HIS A 18 3.43 7.80 3.70
N THR A 19 3.67 8.47 4.82
CA THR A 19 3.47 7.94 6.19
C THR A 19 2.48 8.82 6.95
N HIS A 20 1.99 8.33 8.10
CA HIS A 20 1.16 9.12 9.01
C HIS A 20 1.27 8.61 10.45
N ASP A 21 1.92 9.35 11.34
CA ASP A 21 2.19 8.89 12.71
C ASP A 21 0.93 8.59 13.54
N ARG A 22 -0.15 9.33 13.25
CA ARG A 22 -1.42 9.33 14.00
C ARG A 22 -2.42 8.26 13.59
N ARG A 23 -2.12 7.52 12.52
CA ARG A 23 -3.04 6.53 11.94
C ARG A 23 -2.27 5.31 11.46
N MET A 24 -2.96 4.21 11.22
CA MET A 24 -2.39 3.00 10.64
C MET A 24 -3.36 2.47 9.59
N GLU A 25 -2.82 1.71 8.63
CA GLU A 25 -3.60 1.12 7.55
C GLU A 25 -3.41 -0.40 7.46
N VAL A 26 -4.44 -1.06 6.91
CA VAL A 26 -4.40 -2.48 6.53
C VAL A 26 -4.87 -2.60 5.08
N TYR A 27 -4.08 -3.31 4.27
CA TYR A 27 -4.33 -3.52 2.85
C TYR A 27 -4.69 -4.98 2.60
N PHE A 28 -5.80 -5.24 1.92
CA PHE A 28 -6.23 -6.58 1.51
C PHE A 28 -6.27 -6.66 -0.02
N TYR A 29 -5.45 -7.54 -0.60
CA TYR A 29 -5.26 -7.69 -2.05
C TYR A 29 -6.06 -8.88 -2.59
N PHE A 30 -6.79 -8.71 -3.70
CA PHE A 30 -7.65 -9.74 -4.30
C PHE A 30 -7.94 -9.47 -5.80
N ASP A 31 -8.74 -10.32 -6.45
CA ASP A 31 -8.99 -10.29 -7.91
C ASP A 31 -7.67 -10.41 -8.70
N MET A 32 -6.85 -11.39 -8.30
CA MET A 32 -5.53 -11.69 -8.82
C MET A 32 -5.49 -13.10 -9.43
N ASP A 33 -4.72 -13.26 -10.51
CA ASP A 33 -4.45 -14.58 -11.09
C ASP A 33 -3.52 -15.39 -10.14
N GLU A 34 -3.61 -16.73 -10.18
CA GLU A 34 -2.86 -17.65 -9.30
C GLU A 34 -1.34 -17.42 -9.32
N GLU A 35 -0.76 -17.20 -10.50
CA GLU A 35 0.68 -16.98 -10.71
C GLU A 35 1.10 -15.51 -10.56
N THR A 36 0.24 -14.64 -10.03
CA THR A 36 0.54 -13.23 -9.83
C THR A 36 0.78 -12.89 -8.37
N ALA A 37 1.55 -11.83 -8.15
CA ALA A 37 1.86 -11.32 -6.83
C ALA A 37 1.91 -9.80 -6.85
N VAL A 38 1.66 -9.20 -5.69
CA VAL A 38 1.98 -7.81 -5.39
C VAL A 38 3.23 -7.77 -4.53
N PHE A 39 4.20 -6.97 -4.93
CA PHE A 39 5.27 -6.52 -4.05
C PHE A 39 4.73 -5.36 -3.23
N HIS A 40 4.29 -5.65 -1.99
CA HIS A 40 3.85 -4.62 -1.06
C HIS A 40 5.08 -3.99 -0.41
N MET A 41 5.36 -2.75 -0.79
CA MET A 41 6.42 -1.91 -0.23
C MET A 41 5.98 -1.37 1.14
N MET A 42 6.82 -1.60 2.13
CA MET A 42 6.65 -1.20 3.52
C MET A 42 7.99 -0.74 4.11
N GLY A 43 7.99 -0.29 5.36
CA GLY A 43 9.18 0.22 6.04
C GLY A 43 9.25 1.74 6.06
N GLN A 44 10.28 2.27 6.72
CA GLN A 44 10.59 3.71 6.65
C GLN A 44 11.06 4.07 5.24
N ALA A 45 10.87 5.32 4.84
CA ALA A 45 11.20 5.81 3.49
C ALA A 45 12.64 5.49 3.02
N GLN A 46 13.60 5.49 3.96
CA GLN A 46 15.02 5.25 3.68
C GLN A 46 15.47 3.79 3.92
N GLU A 47 14.56 2.93 4.34
CA GLU A 47 14.84 1.52 4.62
C GLU A 47 13.63 0.68 4.20
N THR A 48 13.24 0.81 2.93
CA THR A 48 12.09 0.06 2.45
C THR A 48 12.36 -1.44 2.45
N ARG A 49 11.31 -2.21 2.66
CA ARG A 49 11.25 -3.66 2.55
C ARG A 49 10.03 -4.00 1.71
N HIS A 50 9.93 -5.26 1.32
CA HIS A 50 8.74 -5.74 0.63
C HIS A 50 8.26 -7.09 1.17
N LEU A 51 6.98 -7.32 1.00
CA LEU A 51 6.35 -8.63 1.12
C LEU A 51 5.84 -9.05 -0.27
N LEU A 52 6.04 -10.32 -0.62
CA LEU A 52 5.29 -10.92 -1.72
C LEU A 52 3.90 -11.29 -1.20
N VAL A 53 2.88 -10.76 -1.86
CA VAL A 53 1.48 -10.92 -1.47
C VAL A 53 0.72 -11.55 -2.63
N HIS A 54 0.07 -12.68 -2.38
CA HIS A 54 -0.78 -13.40 -3.33
C HIS A 54 -2.25 -13.04 -3.12
N ASN A 55 -3.12 -13.61 -3.97
CA ASN A 55 -4.55 -13.38 -3.92
C ASN A 55 -5.12 -13.65 -2.51
N GLU A 56 -5.99 -12.75 -2.04
CA GLU A 56 -6.71 -12.82 -0.77
C GLU A 56 -5.81 -12.82 0.48
N GLN A 57 -4.71 -12.07 0.43
CA GLN A 57 -3.85 -11.83 1.58
C GLN A 57 -3.90 -10.37 2.04
N ALA A 58 -3.71 -10.17 3.34
CA ALA A 58 -3.70 -8.84 3.96
C ALA A 58 -2.34 -8.49 4.55
N VAL A 59 -1.98 -7.21 4.50
CA VAL A 59 -0.77 -6.65 5.10
C VAL A 59 -1.16 -5.52 6.06
N ILE A 60 -0.57 -5.56 7.26
CA ILE A 60 -0.70 -4.52 8.28
C ILE A 60 0.45 -3.52 8.09
N SER A 61 0.13 -2.24 7.98
CA SER A 61 1.11 -1.13 7.91
C SER A 61 1.13 -0.36 9.24
N PRO A 62 2.21 -0.46 10.03
CA PRO A 62 2.42 0.41 11.19
C PRO A 62 2.49 1.88 10.79
N SER A 63 2.17 2.81 11.69
CA SER A 63 2.10 4.25 11.39
C SER A 63 3.37 4.86 10.76
N TRP A 64 4.53 4.35 11.15
CA TRP A 64 5.85 4.79 10.67
C TRP A 64 6.26 4.18 9.32
N SER A 65 5.45 3.26 8.78
CA SER A 65 5.71 2.54 7.54
C SER A 65 4.97 3.18 6.38
N ILE A 66 5.60 3.20 5.21
CA ILE A 66 4.87 3.41 3.96
C ILE A 66 3.96 2.21 3.67
N HIS A 67 3.00 2.40 2.78
CA HIS A 67 2.15 1.34 2.23
C HIS A 67 1.88 1.61 0.75
N SER A 68 2.67 0.96 -0.10
CA SER A 68 2.55 1.06 -1.56
C SER A 68 2.68 -0.33 -2.16
N GLY A 69 2.10 -0.58 -3.34
CA GLY A 69 2.08 -1.90 -3.95
C GLY A 69 2.31 -1.84 -5.46
N VAL A 70 3.10 -2.78 -5.98
CA VAL A 70 3.25 -3.02 -7.42
C VAL A 70 2.98 -4.49 -7.74
N GLY A 71 2.00 -4.72 -8.62
CA GLY A 71 1.62 -6.05 -9.06
C GLY A 71 2.44 -6.53 -10.26
N THR A 72 2.57 -7.84 -10.43
CA THR A 72 3.02 -8.44 -11.70
C THR A 72 1.93 -8.40 -12.78
N LYS A 73 0.67 -8.22 -12.38
CA LYS A 73 -0.51 -7.86 -13.21
C LYS A 73 -1.43 -6.91 -12.44
N ARG A 74 -2.54 -6.49 -13.08
CA ARG A 74 -3.61 -5.74 -12.40
C ARG A 74 -4.14 -6.53 -11.20
N TYR A 75 -4.63 -5.81 -10.20
CA TYR A 75 -5.29 -6.38 -9.02
C TYR A 75 -6.33 -5.40 -8.49
N THR A 76 -7.14 -5.85 -7.54
CA THR A 76 -8.01 -5.01 -6.72
C THR A 76 -7.51 -5.05 -5.27
N PHE A 77 -7.68 -3.96 -4.53
CA PHE A 77 -7.40 -3.99 -3.10
C PHE A 77 -8.42 -3.16 -2.31
N ILE A 78 -8.63 -3.57 -1.06
CA ILE A 78 -9.34 -2.79 -0.05
C ILE A 78 -8.31 -2.22 0.92
N TRP A 79 -8.50 -0.98 1.33
CA TRP A 79 -7.73 -0.34 2.38
C TRP A 79 -8.65 0.01 3.55
N GLY A 80 -8.19 -0.26 4.77
CA GLY A 80 -8.83 0.13 6.01
C GLY A 80 -7.86 0.98 6.83
N MET A 81 -8.36 2.08 7.40
CA MET A 81 -7.54 3.01 8.18
C MET A 81 -8.25 3.32 9.50
N VAL A 82 -7.48 3.35 10.58
CA VAL A 82 -7.92 3.76 11.91
C VAL A 82 -6.81 4.58 12.58
N GLY A 83 -7.14 5.33 13.63
CA GLY A 83 -6.18 6.11 14.40
C GLY A 83 -6.86 7.16 15.28
N GLU A 84 -6.09 8.11 15.79
CA GLU A 84 -6.61 9.16 16.67
C GLU A 84 -7.47 10.21 15.94
N ASN A 85 -7.36 10.31 14.61
CA ASN A 85 -8.12 11.25 13.80
C ASN A 85 -8.58 10.65 12.45
N GLN A 86 -9.49 11.35 11.78
CA GLN A 86 -9.94 11.04 10.40
C GLN A 86 -9.58 12.17 9.43
N VAL A 87 -8.53 12.93 9.71
CA VAL A 87 -8.07 14.01 8.84
C VAL A 87 -7.19 13.40 7.76
N PHE A 88 -7.75 13.08 6.60
CA PHE A 88 -7.00 12.36 5.57
C PHE A 88 -5.79 13.13 5.05
N GLY A 89 -5.84 14.46 4.95
CA GLY A 89 -4.70 15.28 4.50
C GLY A 89 -3.55 15.40 5.52
N ASP A 90 -3.71 14.84 6.71
CA ASP A 90 -2.71 14.88 7.77
C ASP A 90 -1.68 13.75 7.60
N MET A 91 -0.78 13.87 6.63
CA MET A 91 0.20 12.85 6.25
C MET A 91 1.50 13.48 5.78
N ASP A 92 2.59 12.70 5.83
CA ASP A 92 3.89 13.09 5.31
C ASP A 92 4.08 12.49 3.91
N HIS A 93 3.96 13.32 2.89
CA HIS A 93 4.17 12.91 1.50
C HIS A 93 5.65 12.68 1.21
N ILE A 94 5.97 11.58 0.52
CA ILE A 94 7.35 11.21 0.19
C ILE A 94 7.51 11.19 -1.33
N ALA A 95 8.48 11.95 -1.84
CA ALA A 95 8.82 11.91 -3.25
C ALA A 95 9.48 10.58 -3.62
N VAL A 96 9.11 9.98 -4.75
CA VAL A 96 9.68 8.69 -5.18
C VAL A 96 11.22 8.75 -5.32
N SER A 97 11.77 9.91 -5.69
CA SER A 97 13.22 10.14 -5.78
C SER A 97 13.96 10.01 -4.44
N GLU A 98 13.23 10.08 -3.32
CA GLU A 98 13.77 10.02 -1.97
C GLU A 98 13.78 8.60 -1.42
N LEU A 99 13.00 7.66 -1.96
CA LEU A 99 12.90 6.28 -1.46
C LEU A 99 14.22 5.49 -1.61
N ARG A 100 14.49 4.57 -0.68
CA ARG A 100 15.65 3.67 -0.68
C ARG A 100 15.28 2.23 -0.36
#